data_AF-A0A928NGC6-F1
#
_entry.id   AF-A0A928NGC6-F1
#
_cell.length_a   1.000
_cell.length_b   1.000
_cell.length_c   1.000
_cell.angle_alpha   90.00
_cell.angle_beta   90.00
_cell.angle_gamma   90.00
#
_symmetry.space_group_name_H-M   'P 1'
#
loop_
_entity.id
_entity.type
_entity.pdbx_description
1 polymer ?
#
loop_
_entity_poly.entity_id
_entity_poly.type
_entity_poly.pdbx_seq_one_letter_code
_entity_poly.pdbx_strand_id
1 'polypeptide(L)' 'MYNLDVPAQIIDGRTLVPVRAISEAFGADVKWEEETKTVYINN' A
#
# COMPACT_ATOMS: atom_id res chain seq x y z
N MET A 1 1.49 -12.48 10.50
CA MET A 1 2.62 -11.53 10.41
C MET A 1 2.41 -10.73 9.14
N TYR A 2 2.13 -9.43 9.23
CA TYR A 2 2.00 -8.56 8.05
C TYR A 2 3.41 -8.35 7.49
N ASN A 3 3.70 -8.96 6.34
CA ASN A 3 4.96 -8.81 5.65
C ASN A 3 4.87 -7.57 4.77
N LEU A 4 5.72 -6.57 5.04
CA LEU A 4 5.84 -5.41 4.17
C LEU A 4 6.81 -5.80 3.06
N ASP A 5 6.32 -5.92 1.82
CA ASP A 5 7.17 -6.21 0.65
C ASP A 5 8.31 -5.18 0.50
N VAL A 6 8.11 -3.97 1.00
CA VAL A 6 9.13 -2.92 1.12
C VAL A 6 9.05 -2.29 2.51
N PRO A 7 10.15 -2.19 3.26
CA PRO A 7 10.15 -1.51 4.55
C PRO A 7 9.80 -0.03 4.39
N ALA A 8 9.22 0.58 5.42
CA ALA A 8 9.00 2.02 5.43
C ALA A 8 10.34 2.78 5.29
N GLN A 9 10.35 3.85 4.49
CA GLN A 9 11.55 4.64 4.22
C GLN A 9 11.30 6.10 4.57
N ILE A 10 12.34 6.80 5.02
CA ILE A 10 12.27 8.25 5.24
C ILE A 10 12.90 8.92 4.02
N ILE A 11 12.11 9.72 3.30
CA ILE A 11 12.54 10.51 2.14
C ILE A 11 12.08 11.95 2.36
N ASP A 12 13.00 12.91 2.26
CA ASP A 12 12.73 14.34 2.45
C ASP A 12 11.99 14.68 3.76
N GLY A 13 12.36 13.99 4.84
CA GLY A 13 11.73 14.15 6.16
C GLY A 13 10.31 13.58 6.28
N ARG A 14 9.83 12.84 5.27
CA ARG A 14 8.53 12.15 5.27
C ARG A 14 8.73 10.64 5.29
N THR A 15 7.92 9.94 6.07
CA THR A 15 7.89 8.48 6.06
C THR A 15 7.00 7.99 4.92
N LEU A 16 7.61 7.39 3.90
CA LEU A 16 6.91 6.67 2.86
C LEU A 16 6.68 5.23 3.30
N VAL A 17 5.42 4.80 3.23
CA VAL A 17 5.00 3.45 3.62
C VAL A 17 4.26 2.83 2.43
N PRO A 18 4.36 1.51 2.20
CA PRO A 18 3.60 0.85 1.15
C PRO A 18 2.09 1.10 1.30
N VAL A 19 1.47 1.64 0.25
CA VAL A 19 0.04 1.99 0.25
C VAL A 19 -0.86 0.79 0.53
N ARG A 20 -0.50 -0.39 -0.01
CA ARG A 20 -1.24 -1.65 0.22
C ARG A 20 -1.28 -2.00 1.71
N ALA A 21 -0.13 -1.97 2.37
CA ALA A 21 -0.02 -2.33 3.77
C ALA A 21 -0.84 -1.42 4.69
N ILE A 22 -0.82 -0.11 4.43
CA ILE A 22 -1.64 0.84 5.18
C ILE A 22 -3.13 0.59 4.93
N SER A 23 -3.53 0.38 3.67
CA SER A 23 -4.93 0.18 3.31
C SER A 23 -5.50 -1.10 3.93
N GLU A 24 -4.77 -2.22 3.83
CA GLU A 24 -5.17 -3.49 4.44
C GLU A 24 -5.20 -3.42 5.97
N ALA A 25 -4.26 -2.70 6.60
CA ALA A 25 -4.26 -2.51 8.05
C ALA A 25 -5.52 -1.77 8.56
N PHE A 26 -6.13 -0.94 7.71
CA PHE A 26 -7.40 -0.26 7.99
C PHE A 26 -8.63 -1.05 7.53
N GLY A 27 -8.45 -2.28 7.02
CA GLY A 27 -9.54 -3.16 6.59
C GLY A 27 -10.01 -2.96 5.15
N ALA A 28 -9.31 -2.15 4.35
CA ALA A 28 -9.65 -1.93 2.96
C ALA A 28 -9.14 -3.07 2.05
N ASP A 29 -9.92 -3.40 1.02
CA ASP A 29 -9.54 -4.33 -0.05
C ASP A 29 -8.76 -3.58 -1.14
N VAL A 30 -7.58 -4.11 -1.49
CA VAL A 30 -6.69 -3.51 -2.48
C VAL A 30 -6.59 -4.41 -3.70
N LYS A 31 -7.20 -3.99 -4.80
CA LYS A 31 -7.13 -4.69 -6.10
C LYS A 31 -6.16 -3.99 -7.05
N TRP A 32 -5.30 -4.78 -7.68
CA TRP A 32 -4.45 -4.32 -8.79
C TRP A 32 -5.08 -4.71 -10.13
N GLU A 33 -5.17 -3.75 -11.04
CA GLU A 33 -5.61 -3.97 -12.41
C GLU A 33 -4.41 -3.79 -13.36
N GLU A 34 -3.87 -4.91 -13.85
CA GLU A 34 -2.62 -4.95 -14.61
C GLU A 34 -2.71 -4.20 -15.94
N GLU A 35 -3.86 -4.30 -16.62
CA GLU A 35 -4.06 -3.73 -17.96
C GLU A 35 -3.91 -2.20 -17.96
N THR A 36 -4.51 -1.55 -16.97
CA THR A 36 -4.51 -0.09 -16.83
C THR A 36 -3.44 0.43 -15.88
N LYS A 37 -2.72 -0.48 -15.20
CA LYS A 37 -1.80 -0.16 -14.10
C LYS A 37 -2.49 0.67 -13.00
N THR A 38 -3.74 0.32 -12.69
CA THR A 38 -4.57 1.04 -11.73
C THR A 38 -4.67 0.27 -10.41
N VAL A 39 -4.56 0.99 -9.30
CA VAL A 39 -4.87 0.46 -7.96
C VAL A 39 -6.28 0.89 -7.57
N TYR A 40 -7.13 -0.06 -7.20
CA TYR A 40 -8.44 0.19 -6.60
C TYR A 40 -8.38 -0.11 -5.11
N ILE A 41 -8.91 0.80 -4.29
CA ILE A 41 -8.99 0.65 -2.83
C ILE A 41 -10.47 0.81 -2.45
N ASN A 42 -11.06 -0.26 -1.91
CA ASN A 42 -12.47 -0.31 -1.52
C ASN A 42 -12.61 -0.64 -0.02
N ASN A 43 -13.75 -0.29 0.58
CA ASN A 43 -14.08 -0.53 1.99
C ASN A 43 -15.39 -1.29 2.12
#